data_AF-A0AAV6CAR6-F1
#
_entry.id   AF-A0AAV6CAR6-F1
#
_cell.length_a   1.000
_cell.length_b   1.000
_cell.length_c   1.000
_cell.angle_alpha   90.00
_cell.angle_beta   90.00
_cell.angle_gamma   90.00
#
_symmetry.space_group_name_H-M   'P 1'
#
loop_
_entity.id
_entity.type
_entity.pdbx_description
1 polymer ?
#
loop_
_entity_poly.entity_id
_entity_poly.type
_entity_poly.pdbx_seq_one_letter_code
_entity_poly.pdbx_strand_id
1 'polypeptide(L)'
;MKKTTNLVRWLIPAVIVLLAYAPLLLLKASPAAAEKYVVVGEQQAGTVAKIELSQLLIIQLPAQQGSTGYGWTIAKFDKSLCNLEELSDDQVKQLQDSGVLPKAKDTGLIGAVKPQIFQLTPLKKGTTQILLQYVRAWEPKSPAKEFSLTVRIEK
;
A
#
# COMPACT_ATOMS: atom_id res chain seq x y z
N MET A 1 -4.67 -9.94 -79.25
CA MET A 1 -6.12 -10.13 -79.57
C MET A 1 -6.50 -11.56 -79.21
N LYS A 2 -7.72 -11.81 -78.69
CA LYS A 2 -8.30 -13.15 -78.38
C LYS A 2 -7.59 -13.91 -77.22
N LYS A 3 -8.25 -14.68 -76.34
CA LYS A 3 -9.63 -14.62 -75.76
C LYS A 3 -9.69 -15.55 -74.50
N THR A 4 -10.57 -15.25 -73.54
CA THR A 4 -11.35 -16.14 -72.61
C THR A 4 -11.03 -17.65 -72.54
N THR A 5 -11.06 -18.38 -71.41
CA THR A 5 -11.56 -18.18 -70.01
C THR A 5 -10.83 -19.21 -69.08
N ASN A 6 -11.09 -19.54 -67.80
CA ASN A 6 -12.15 -19.37 -66.77
C ASN A 6 -11.47 -19.03 -65.39
N LEU A 7 -12.07 -18.73 -64.23
CA LEU A 7 -13.35 -19.04 -63.54
C LEU A 7 -13.40 -20.35 -62.72
N VAL A 8 -12.83 -20.31 -61.49
CA VAL A 8 -13.27 -21.10 -60.33
C VAL A 8 -13.41 -20.15 -59.13
N ARG A 9 -14.44 -20.37 -58.30
CA ARG A 9 -14.92 -19.43 -57.27
C ARG A 9 -15.20 -20.18 -55.98
N TRP A 10 -14.39 -19.95 -54.94
CA TRP A 10 -14.67 -20.45 -53.59
C TRP A 10 -14.60 -19.32 -52.56
N LEU A 11 -15.72 -19.15 -51.86
CA LEU A 11 -15.87 -18.32 -50.67
C LEU A 11 -15.85 -19.25 -49.45
N ILE A 12 -15.28 -18.79 -48.34
CA ILE A 12 -15.67 -19.20 -46.98
C ILE A 12 -15.15 -18.11 -45.99
N PRO A 13 -15.84 -17.85 -44.86
CA PRO A 13 -16.11 -16.47 -44.46
C PRO A 13 -15.24 -15.92 -43.32
N ALA A 14 -15.54 -14.68 -42.93
CA ALA A 14 -14.86 -13.91 -41.90
C ALA A 14 -14.88 -14.56 -40.51
N VAL A 15 -13.80 -14.34 -39.76
CA VAL A 15 -13.78 -14.42 -38.29
C VAL A 15 -13.80 -12.99 -37.76
N ILE A 16 -14.85 -12.65 -37.01
CA ILE A 16 -15.00 -11.35 -36.36
C ILE A 16 -14.27 -11.41 -35.01
N VAL A 17 -13.25 -10.57 -34.82
CA VAL A 17 -12.65 -10.31 -33.50
C VAL A 17 -13.13 -8.94 -33.03
N LEU A 18 -14.21 -8.94 -32.27
CA LEU A 18 -14.80 -7.74 -31.66
C LEU A 18 -14.47 -7.75 -30.17
N LEU A 19 -13.40 -7.04 -29.79
CA LEU A 19 -13.01 -6.86 -28.39
C LEU A 19 -13.06 -5.37 -28.03
N ALA A 20 -13.73 -5.07 -26.91
CA ALA A 20 -14.21 -3.74 -26.61
C ALA A 20 -13.09 -2.80 -26.16
N TYR A 21 -12.94 -1.68 -26.85
CA TYR A 21 -12.22 -0.51 -26.34
C TYR A 21 -13.09 0.19 -25.28
N ALA A 22 -13.09 -0.34 -24.07
CA ALA A 22 -13.65 0.35 -22.91
C ALA A 22 -12.71 1.52 -22.55
N PRO A 23 -13.13 2.80 -22.65
CA PRO A 23 -12.32 3.90 -22.18
C PRO A 23 -12.21 3.81 -20.65
N LEU A 24 -11.03 3.44 -20.17
CA LEU A 24 -10.76 3.31 -18.74
C LEU A 24 -10.96 4.67 -18.07
N LEU A 25 -12.06 4.81 -17.32
CA LEU A 25 -12.36 6.03 -16.57
C LEU A 25 -11.31 6.24 -15.48
N LEU A 26 -10.27 7.00 -15.83
CA LEU A 26 -9.25 7.49 -14.91
C LEU A 26 -9.89 8.47 -13.92
N LEU A 27 -10.47 7.92 -12.85
CA LEU A 27 -10.74 8.64 -11.62
C LEU A 27 -9.40 9.15 -11.08
N LYS A 28 -9.06 10.39 -11.44
CA LYS A 28 -8.11 11.19 -10.67
C LYS A 28 -8.74 11.46 -9.31
N ALA A 29 -8.47 10.56 -8.35
CA ALA A 29 -8.68 10.86 -6.94
C ALA A 29 -7.90 12.14 -6.61
N SER A 30 -8.61 13.20 -6.23
CA SER A 30 -8.02 14.49 -5.90
C SER A 30 -7.60 14.49 -4.43
N PRO A 31 -6.30 14.59 -4.09
CA PRO A 31 -5.86 14.43 -2.72
C PRO A 31 -5.29 15.76 -2.19
N ALA A 32 -6.18 16.72 -1.90
CA ALA A 32 -5.82 18.03 -1.32
C ALA A 32 -5.29 17.97 0.14
N ALA A 33 -4.89 16.78 0.61
CA ALA A 33 -4.23 16.52 1.88
C ALA A 33 -2.85 15.82 1.72
N ALA A 34 -2.42 15.52 0.48
CA ALA A 34 -1.23 14.71 0.21
C ALA A 34 0.12 15.42 0.47
N GLU A 35 0.14 16.73 0.71
CA GLU A 35 1.40 17.48 0.82
C GLU A 35 2.16 17.16 2.12
N LYS A 36 1.45 16.88 3.23
CA LYS A 36 2.07 16.58 4.54
C LYS A 36 2.26 15.08 4.81
N TYR A 37 1.39 14.23 4.30
CA TYR A 37 1.35 12.80 4.66
C TYR A 37 1.49 11.89 3.45
N VAL A 38 2.46 10.98 3.50
CA VAL A 38 2.60 9.88 2.54
C VAL A 38 2.09 8.61 3.22
N VAL A 39 1.10 7.95 2.63
CA VAL A 39 0.49 6.74 3.22
C VAL A 39 0.89 5.51 2.40
N VAL A 40 1.34 4.46 3.09
CA VAL A 40 1.74 3.17 2.51
C VAL A 40 1.15 2.02 3.33
N GLY A 41 1.02 0.84 2.73
CA GLY A 41 0.58 -0.37 3.42
C GLY A 41 1.22 -1.63 2.85
N GLU A 42 0.62 -2.79 3.12
CA GLU A 42 1.17 -4.10 2.75
C GLU A 42 1.48 -4.25 1.24
N GLN A 43 0.74 -3.54 0.38
CA GLN A 43 0.96 -3.51 -1.08
C GLN A 43 2.28 -2.83 -1.51
N GLN A 44 2.91 -2.05 -0.62
CA GLN A 44 4.20 -1.38 -0.85
C GLN A 44 5.37 -2.15 -0.22
N ALA A 45 5.17 -3.38 0.29
CA ALA A 45 6.24 -4.22 0.80
C ALA A 45 7.35 -4.46 -0.24
N GLY A 46 8.61 -4.36 0.19
CA GLY A 46 9.80 -4.50 -0.65
C GLY A 46 10.12 -3.29 -1.54
N THR A 47 9.26 -2.27 -1.59
CA THR A 47 9.44 -1.11 -2.48
C THR A 47 10.28 0.02 -1.86
N VAL A 48 10.46 1.11 -2.62
CA VAL A 48 11.09 2.35 -2.15
C VAL A 48 10.02 3.45 -2.04
N ALA A 49 9.70 3.85 -0.81
CA ALA A 49 8.97 5.09 -0.56
C ALA A 49 9.94 6.28 -0.63
N LYS A 50 9.47 7.40 -1.19
CA LYS A 50 10.15 8.70 -1.15
C LYS A 50 9.33 9.67 -0.32
N ILE A 51 9.98 10.42 0.55
CA ILE A 51 9.39 11.49 1.36
C ILE A 51 10.36 12.66 1.50
N GLU A 52 9.83 13.87 1.68
CA GLU A 52 10.60 15.07 2.05
C GLU A 52 10.84 15.13 3.57
N LEU A 53 11.73 16.02 4.03
CA LEU A 53 11.90 16.31 5.47
C LEU A 53 10.69 16.99 6.10
N SER A 54 9.84 17.61 5.29
CA SER A 54 8.57 18.25 5.65
C SER A 54 7.44 17.25 5.96
N GLN A 55 7.59 15.99 5.53
CA GLN A 55 6.52 15.00 5.44
C GLN A 55 6.56 13.94 6.53
N LEU A 56 5.40 13.36 6.82
CA LEU A 56 5.24 12.22 7.72
C LEU A 56 4.81 10.99 6.91
N LEU A 57 5.50 9.87 7.10
CA LEU A 57 5.18 8.61 6.44
C LEU A 57 4.31 7.75 7.37
N ILE A 58 3.08 7.49 6.95
CA ILE A 58 2.11 6.67 7.70
C ILE A 58 2.09 5.26 7.09
N ILE A 59 2.39 4.25 7.90
CA ILE A 59 2.45 2.85 7.49
C ILE A 59 1.24 2.13 8.09
N GLN A 60 0.33 1.68 7.22
CA GLN A 60 -0.92 1.01 7.58
C GLN A 60 -0.83 -0.49 7.25
N LEU A 61 -0.68 -1.35 8.27
CA LEU A 61 -0.63 -2.81 8.09
C LEU A 61 -1.83 -3.50 8.75
N PRO A 62 -2.46 -4.50 8.12
CA PRO A 62 -3.54 -5.26 8.74
C PRO A 62 -3.02 -6.09 9.92
N ALA A 63 -3.75 -6.10 11.04
CA ALA A 63 -3.44 -6.88 12.23
C ALA A 63 -4.70 -7.54 12.83
N GLN A 64 -4.50 -8.62 13.58
CA GLN A 64 -5.54 -9.35 14.32
C GLN A 64 -5.21 -9.36 15.82
N GLN A 65 -4.91 -8.17 16.33
CA GLN A 65 -4.71 -7.92 17.76
C GLN A 65 -5.95 -8.34 18.57
N GLY A 66 -5.76 -8.73 19.83
CA GLY A 66 -6.83 -9.19 20.72
C GLY A 66 -7.09 -10.69 20.67
N SER A 67 -7.54 -11.24 19.54
CA SER A 67 -7.99 -12.65 19.46
C SER A 67 -6.88 -13.66 19.18
N THR A 68 -5.85 -13.29 18.39
CA THR A 68 -4.81 -14.23 17.92
C THR A 68 -3.48 -14.13 18.68
N GLY A 69 -3.29 -13.03 19.40
CA GLY A 69 -2.04 -12.65 20.05
C GLY A 69 -0.96 -12.05 19.13
N TYR A 70 -1.21 -11.98 17.82
CA TYR A 70 -0.26 -11.38 16.88
C TYR A 70 -0.42 -9.86 16.78
N GLY A 71 0.72 -9.18 16.68
CA GLY A 71 0.84 -7.77 16.30
C GLY A 71 2.12 -7.54 15.51
N TRP A 72 2.20 -6.41 14.82
CA TRP A 72 3.44 -5.94 14.22
C TRP A 72 4.36 -5.35 15.30
N THR A 73 5.67 -5.53 15.15
CA THR A 73 6.68 -4.89 16.01
C THR A 73 7.81 -4.31 15.15
N ILE A 74 8.48 -3.28 15.67
CA ILE A 74 9.55 -2.57 14.97
C ILE A 74 10.88 -3.31 15.17
N ALA A 75 11.31 -4.07 14.17
CA ALA A 75 12.52 -4.88 14.23
C ALA A 75 13.79 -4.11 13.81
N LYS A 76 13.69 -3.19 12.85
CA LYS A 76 14.85 -2.41 12.34
C LYS A 76 14.41 -1.06 11.75
N PHE A 77 15.15 0.00 12.08
CA PHE A 77 15.21 1.28 11.36
C PHE A 77 16.44 2.09 11.82
N ASP A 78 16.89 3.06 11.02
CA ASP A 78 17.95 4.00 11.42
C ASP A 78 17.39 5.18 12.26
N LYS A 79 17.52 5.05 13.58
CA LYS A 79 17.17 6.08 14.59
C LYS A 79 17.92 7.41 14.44
N SER A 80 18.99 7.47 13.65
CA SER A 80 19.74 8.70 13.39
C SER A 80 19.20 9.51 12.22
N LEU A 81 18.35 8.90 11.37
CA LEU A 81 17.71 9.49 10.19
C LEU A 81 16.22 9.78 10.41
N CYS A 82 15.52 9.00 11.23
CA CYS A 82 14.10 9.18 11.54
C CYS A 82 13.72 8.66 12.94
N ASN A 83 12.61 9.15 13.49
CA ASN A 83 11.83 8.44 14.50
C ASN A 83 10.83 7.50 13.79
N LEU A 84 10.47 6.38 14.43
CA LEU A 84 9.42 5.46 14.00
C LEU A 84 8.68 4.95 15.23
N GLU A 85 7.37 5.16 15.29
CA GLU A 85 6.51 4.89 16.44
C GLU A 85 5.18 4.28 16.01
N GLU A 86 4.54 3.50 16.89
CA GLU A 86 3.15 3.06 16.74
C GLU A 86 2.21 4.16 17.25
N LEU A 87 1.15 4.46 16.50
CA LEU A 87 0.16 5.47 16.88
C LEU A 87 -0.92 4.88 17.79
N SER A 88 -1.31 5.63 18.82
CA SER A 88 -2.45 5.28 19.68
C SER A 88 -3.79 5.40 18.93
N ASP A 89 -4.83 4.75 19.44
CA ASP A 89 -6.20 4.84 18.88
C ASP A 89 -6.67 6.30 18.71
N ASP A 90 -6.31 7.21 19.63
CA ASP A 90 -6.63 8.65 19.52
C ASP A 90 -5.87 9.34 18.37
N GLN A 91 -4.59 9.03 18.18
CA GLN A 91 -3.79 9.56 17.07
C GLN A 91 -4.29 9.01 15.72
N VAL A 92 -4.63 7.72 15.66
CA VAL A 92 -5.25 7.10 14.49
C VAL A 92 -6.61 7.74 14.20
N LYS A 93 -7.43 7.99 15.22
CA LYS A 93 -8.71 8.69 15.08
C LYS A 93 -8.53 10.12 14.56
N GLN A 94 -7.51 10.87 15.02
CA GLN A 94 -7.19 12.20 14.48
C GLN A 94 -6.82 12.15 12.98
N LEU A 95 -6.03 11.16 12.55
CA LEU A 95 -5.72 10.97 11.12
C LEU A 95 -6.96 10.54 10.29
N GLN A 96 -7.90 9.81 10.89
CA GLN A 96 -9.18 9.46 10.25
C GLN A 96 -10.15 10.66 10.17
N ASP A 97 -10.23 11.48 11.21
CA ASP A 97 -11.07 12.68 11.25
C ASP A 97 -10.53 13.81 10.35
N SER A 98 -9.21 13.89 10.15
CA SER A 98 -8.57 14.78 9.16
C SER A 98 -8.52 14.21 7.74
N GLY A 99 -9.06 13.01 7.50
CA GLY A 99 -9.14 12.41 6.17
C GLY A 99 -7.83 11.89 5.57
N VAL A 100 -6.75 11.80 6.38
CA VAL A 100 -5.46 11.21 5.98
C VAL A 100 -5.55 9.69 5.91
N LEU A 101 -6.28 9.08 6.84
CA LEU A 101 -6.63 7.66 6.84
C LEU A 101 -8.12 7.47 6.55
N PRO A 102 -8.52 6.39 5.86
CA PRO A 102 -9.93 6.06 5.71
C PRO A 102 -10.54 5.76 7.09
N LYS A 103 -11.70 6.35 7.40
CA LYS A 103 -12.42 6.04 8.64
C LYS A 103 -12.72 4.54 8.69
N ALA A 104 -12.32 3.88 9.77
CA ALA A 104 -12.62 2.47 9.95
C ALA A 104 -14.14 2.27 9.99
N LYS A 105 -14.66 1.35 9.18
CA LYS A 105 -16.02 0.84 9.39
C LYS A 105 -15.99 0.00 10.66
N ASP A 106 -16.52 0.53 11.76
CA ASP A 106 -16.83 -0.32 12.90
C ASP A 106 -17.89 -1.35 12.46
N THR A 107 -17.58 -2.61 12.66
CA THR A 107 -18.45 -3.74 12.34
C THR A 107 -19.08 -4.34 13.59
N GLY A 108 -18.70 -3.89 14.80
CA GLY A 108 -19.06 -4.50 16.07
C GLY A 108 -18.49 -5.91 16.29
N LEU A 109 -17.68 -6.43 15.35
CA LEU A 109 -17.17 -7.80 15.38
C LEU A 109 -15.90 -7.90 16.24
N ILE A 110 -16.01 -8.62 17.36
CA ILE A 110 -14.87 -8.99 18.20
C ILE A 110 -13.87 -9.82 17.37
N GLY A 111 -12.61 -9.39 17.33
CA GLY A 111 -11.56 -10.03 16.54
C GLY A 111 -11.54 -9.66 15.05
N ALA A 112 -12.28 -8.63 14.63
CA ALA A 112 -12.12 -8.04 13.29
C ALA A 112 -10.68 -7.60 13.02
N VAL A 113 -10.26 -7.69 11.76
CA VAL A 113 -8.95 -7.17 11.31
C VAL A 113 -8.94 -5.65 11.48
N LYS A 114 -8.16 -5.14 12.42
CA LYS A 114 -7.89 -3.70 12.59
C LYS A 114 -6.51 -3.37 12.02
N PRO A 115 -6.34 -2.23 11.33
CA PRO A 115 -5.02 -1.81 10.90
C PRO A 115 -4.20 -1.32 12.10
N GLN A 116 -2.97 -1.83 12.23
CA GLN A 116 -1.95 -1.25 13.10
C GLN A 116 -1.22 -0.16 12.31
N ILE A 117 -1.09 1.02 12.91
CA ILE A 117 -0.58 2.22 12.24
C ILE A 117 0.73 2.66 12.86
N PHE A 118 1.76 2.83 12.03
CA PHE A 118 3.03 3.42 12.43
C PHE A 118 3.24 4.77 11.75
N GLN A 119 3.87 5.70 12.46
CA GLN A 119 4.33 6.98 11.93
C GLN A 119 5.85 7.01 11.90
N LEU A 120 6.43 7.29 10.73
CA LEU A 120 7.82 7.71 10.61
C LEU A 120 7.89 9.23 10.48
N THR A 121 8.69 9.84 11.34
CA THR A 121 9.00 11.27 11.36
C THR A 121 10.45 11.47 10.94
N PRO A 122 10.73 12.09 9.79
CA PRO A 122 12.10 12.37 9.34
C PRO A 122 12.87 13.27 10.31
N LEU A 123 14.16 13.00 10.46
CA LEU A 123 15.11 13.82 11.21
C LEU A 123 16.25 14.33 10.32
N LYS A 124 16.67 13.53 9.33
CA LYS A 124 17.73 13.87 8.37
C LYS A 124 17.48 13.21 7.01
N LYS A 125 17.88 13.90 5.94
CA LYS A 125 17.97 13.32 4.59
C LYS A 125 18.82 12.05 4.60
N GLY A 126 18.48 11.06 3.78
CA GLY A 126 19.20 9.78 3.74
C GLY A 126 18.40 8.67 3.08
N THR A 127 18.76 7.42 3.39
CA THR A 127 17.95 6.26 3.02
C THR A 127 18.03 5.24 4.14
N THR A 128 16.88 4.83 4.67
CA THR A 128 16.73 3.90 5.79
C THR A 128 15.92 2.70 5.35
N GLN A 129 16.18 1.52 5.94
CA GLN A 129 15.35 0.34 5.75
C GLN A 129 14.53 0.11 7.02
N ILE A 130 13.21 0.19 6.90
CA ILE A 130 12.28 -0.25 7.92
C ILE A 130 12.08 -1.75 7.77
N LEU A 131 12.13 -2.48 8.89
CA LEU A 131 11.61 -3.84 9.01
C LEU A 131 10.60 -3.88 10.16
N LEU A 132 9.37 -4.28 9.84
CA LEU A 132 8.32 -4.62 10.80
C LEU A 132 8.08 -6.14 10.75
N GLN A 133 7.89 -6.77 11.91
CA GLN A 133 7.72 -8.21 12.05
C GLN A 133 6.38 -8.53 12.72
N TYR A 134 5.59 -9.44 12.15
CA TYR A 134 4.30 -9.86 12.69
C TYR A 134 4.50 -11.08 13.60
N VAL A 135 4.43 -10.85 14.92
CA VAL A 135 4.86 -11.79 15.97
C VAL A 135 3.84 -11.84 17.10
N ARG A 136 3.91 -12.91 17.90
CA ARG A 136 3.36 -12.94 19.26
C ARG A 136 4.46 -12.54 20.22
N ALA A 137 4.27 -11.43 20.96
CA ALA A 137 5.30 -10.87 21.82
C ALA A 137 5.81 -11.81 22.94
N TRP A 138 5.03 -12.87 23.26
CA TRP A 138 5.35 -13.86 24.30
C TRP A 138 5.82 -15.21 23.76
N GLU A 139 5.90 -15.42 22.44
CA GLU A 139 6.19 -16.73 21.84
C GLU A 139 7.52 -16.67 21.04
N PRO A 140 8.60 -17.35 21.48
CA PRO A 140 9.91 -17.30 20.83
C PRO A 140 9.92 -18.11 19.53
N LYS A 141 9.37 -17.53 18.46
CA LYS A 141 9.27 -18.11 17.11
C LYS A 141 9.60 -17.07 16.05
N SER A 142 9.97 -17.55 14.86
CA SER A 142 10.10 -16.73 13.65
C SER A 142 8.81 -15.95 13.37
N PRO A 143 8.89 -14.73 12.80
CA PRO A 143 7.72 -13.94 12.45
C PRO A 143 6.81 -14.64 11.44
N ALA A 144 5.50 -14.51 11.62
CA ALA A 144 4.50 -15.10 10.72
C ALA A 144 4.33 -14.29 9.42
N LYS A 145 4.72 -13.01 9.43
CA LYS A 145 4.92 -12.13 8.27
C LYS A 145 6.05 -11.14 8.56
N GLU A 146 6.70 -10.66 7.52
CA GLU A 146 7.57 -9.48 7.59
C GLU A 146 7.08 -8.41 6.61
N PHE A 147 7.30 -7.15 6.96
CA PHE A 147 7.11 -5.99 6.10
C PHE A 147 8.41 -5.20 6.07
N SER A 148 9.08 -5.19 4.92
CA SER A 148 10.28 -4.36 4.68
C SER A 148 9.91 -3.19 3.76
N LEU A 149 10.36 -1.99 4.08
CA LEU A 149 10.21 -0.81 3.23
C LEU A 149 11.52 -0.01 3.22
N THR A 150 12.01 0.33 2.02
CA THR A 150 13.11 1.30 1.90
C THR A 150 12.50 2.69 1.87
N VAL A 151 12.94 3.58 2.75
CA VAL A 151 12.48 4.98 2.78
C VAL A 151 13.65 5.87 2.42
N ARG A 152 13.54 6.58 1.29
CA ARG A 152 14.44 7.66 0.94
C ARG A 152 13.85 8.98 1.45
N ILE A 153 14.61 9.64 2.33
CA ILE A 153 14.30 10.97 2.85
C ILE A 153 15.08 11.95 2.00
N GLU A 154 14.39 12.73 1.17
CA GLU A 154 14.97 13.76 0.31
C GLU A 154 15.04 15.10 1.09
N LYS A 155 15.06 16.27 0.42
CA LYS A 155 15.19 17.57 1.10
C LYS A 155 13.84 18.11 1.56
#